data_AF-A0A7K5IKU0-F1
#
_entry.id   AF-A0A7K5IKU0-F1
#
_cell.length_a   1.000
_cell.length_b   1.000
_cell.length_c   1.000
_cell.angle_alpha   90.00
_cell.angle_beta   90.00
_cell.angle_gamma   90.00
#
_symmetry.space_group_name_H-M   'P 1'
#
loop_
_entity.id
_entity.type
_entity.pdbx_description
1 polymer ?
#
loop_
_entity_poly.entity_id
_entity_poly.type
_entity_poly.pdbx_seq_one_letter_code
_entity_poly.pdbx_strand_id
1 'polypeptide(L)'
;LPYLIDGPTKITQSNAILRYIARKHNMCGETEEEKQRVDMLENHLMDLRMNFARVCYSPDFEKLKPAYLEQLPKKLQELSRFLGTRPWFAGQKITFVDFLAYDVLDQQRMFVPECPELKGNLAQFLQRFEALDKISAYMRSGRFMKTPIFWRTAKWCN
;
A
#
# COMPACT_ATOMS: atom_id res chain seq x y z
N LEU A 1 -3.47 -7.38 16.39
CA LEU A 1 -4.45 -6.64 15.56
C LEU A 1 -3.83 -6.42 14.19
N PRO A 2 -4.58 -6.47 13.08
CA PRO A 2 -6.04 -6.63 12.98
C PRO A 2 -6.52 -8.07 13.18
N TYR A 3 -7.85 -8.23 13.31
CA TYR A 3 -8.58 -9.49 13.17
C TYR A 3 -9.85 -9.25 12.34
N LEU A 4 -10.35 -10.30 11.68
CA LEU A 4 -11.64 -10.33 10.99
C LEU A 4 -12.48 -11.48 11.54
N ILE A 5 -13.76 -11.22 11.80
CA ILE A 5 -14.76 -12.24 12.18
C ILE A 5 -15.86 -12.22 11.12
N ASP A 6 -16.07 -13.35 10.46
CA ASP A 6 -17.09 -13.56 9.44
C ASP A 6 -17.82 -14.89 9.73
N GLY A 7 -18.92 -14.78 10.49
CA GLY A 7 -19.62 -15.93 11.06
C GLY A 7 -18.70 -16.80 11.92
N PRO A 8 -18.54 -18.11 11.63
CA PRO A 8 -17.64 -18.99 12.38
C PRO A 8 -16.15 -18.75 12.05
N THR A 9 -15.84 -18.04 10.96
CA THR A 9 -14.47 -17.82 10.51
C THR A 9 -13.84 -16.66 11.27
N LYS A 10 -12.67 -16.90 11.89
CA LYS A 10 -11.91 -15.91 12.65
C LYS A 10 -10.47 -15.90 12.13
N ILE A 11 -10.02 -14.75 11.62
CA ILE A 11 -8.72 -14.64 10.94
C ILE A 11 -7.93 -13.50 11.55
N THR A 12 -6.64 -13.75 11.81
CA THR A 12 -5.64 -12.75 12.18
C THR A 12 -4.59 -12.65 11.07
N GLN A 13 -3.68 -11.67 11.16
CA GLN A 13 -2.72 -11.29 10.10
C GLN A 13 -3.38 -10.54 8.94
N SER A 14 -2.92 -9.32 8.68
CA SER A 14 -3.50 -8.43 7.66
C SER A 14 -3.52 -9.08 6.27
N ASN A 15 -2.42 -9.69 5.85
CA ASN A 15 -2.32 -10.35 4.53
C ASN A 15 -3.26 -11.56 4.42
N ALA A 16 -3.41 -12.34 5.50
CA ALA A 16 -4.36 -13.47 5.51
C ALA A 16 -5.81 -13.00 5.42
N ILE A 17 -6.15 -11.91 6.12
CA ILE A 17 -7.47 -11.25 6.04
C ILE A 17 -7.73 -10.74 4.62
N LEU A 18 -6.76 -10.04 4.00
CA LEU A 18 -6.87 -9.54 2.63
C LEU A 18 -7.09 -10.67 1.64
N ARG A 19 -6.26 -11.73 1.69
CA ARG A 19 -6.41 -12.90 0.81
C ARG A 19 -7.74 -13.64 1.02
N TYR A 20 -8.27 -13.69 2.24
CA TYR A 20 -9.59 -14.26 2.51
C TYR A 20 -10.70 -13.50 1.79
N ILE A 21 -10.72 -12.18 1.91
CA ILE A 21 -11.69 -11.32 1.22
C ILE A 21 -11.49 -11.42 -0.30
N ALA A 22 -10.24 -11.37 -0.76
CA ALA A 22 -9.90 -11.45 -2.18
C ALA A 22 -10.44 -12.72 -2.85
N ARG A 23 -10.27 -13.89 -2.20
CA ARG A 23 -10.79 -15.16 -2.71
C ARG A 23 -12.31 -15.19 -2.85
N LYS A 24 -13.05 -14.52 -1.96
CA LYS A 24 -14.52 -14.44 -2.05
C LYS A 24 -15.01 -13.61 -3.23
N HIS A 25 -14.16 -12.75 -3.77
CA HIS A 25 -14.52 -11.78 -4.81
C HIS A 25 -13.67 -11.90 -6.08
N ASN A 26 -12.94 -13.01 -6.27
CA ASN A 26 -12.06 -13.24 -7.41
C ASN A 26 -11.03 -12.12 -7.64
N MET A 27 -10.45 -11.60 -6.55
CA MET A 27 -9.44 -10.53 -6.57
C MET A 27 -8.03 -11.04 -6.29
N CYS A 28 -7.77 -12.30 -6.64
CA CYS A 28 -6.43 -12.91 -6.66
C CYS A 28 -5.91 -12.94 -8.10
N GLY A 29 -4.64 -13.30 -8.29
CA GLY A 29 -4.12 -13.60 -9.63
C GLY A 29 -4.82 -14.83 -10.23
N GLU A 30 -5.26 -14.73 -11.49
CA GLU A 30 -5.95 -15.79 -12.21
C GLU A 30 -4.94 -16.70 -12.93
N THR A 31 -3.91 -16.10 -13.55
CA THR A 31 -2.83 -16.84 -14.21
C THR A 31 -1.64 -17.04 -13.27
N GLU A 32 -0.76 -17.98 -13.61
CA GLU A 32 0.48 -18.21 -12.86
C GLU A 32 1.37 -16.96 -12.80
N GLU A 33 1.47 -16.21 -13.91
CA GLU A 33 2.20 -14.95 -13.95
C GLU A 33 1.61 -13.89 -13.02
N GLU A 34 0.27 -13.78 -12.97
CA GLU A 34 -0.40 -12.86 -12.05
C GLU A 34 -0.19 -13.26 -10.59
N LYS A 35 -0.23 -14.56 -10.27
CA LYS A 35 0.05 -15.07 -8.92
C LYS A 35 1.47 -14.74 -8.47
N GLN A 36 2.47 -14.97 -9.33
CA GLN A 36 3.86 -14.62 -9.06
C GLN A 36 4.02 -13.13 -8.75
N ARG A 37 3.37 -12.27 -9.53
CA ARG A 37 3.38 -10.81 -9.29
C ARG A 37 2.71 -10.44 -7.98
N VAL A 38 1.56 -11.03 -7.68
CA VAL A 38 0.83 -10.81 -6.42
C VAL A 38 1.67 -11.23 -5.23
N ASP A 39 2.25 -12.42 -5.25
CA ASP A 39 3.02 -12.96 -4.13
C ASP A 39 4.32 -12.18 -3.90
N MET A 40 5.05 -11.84 -4.97
CA MET A 40 6.26 -11.02 -4.87
C MET A 40 5.94 -9.62 -4.33
N LEU A 41 4.90 -8.98 -4.85
CA LEU A 41 4.58 -7.61 -4.48
C LEU A 41 3.97 -7.51 -3.06
N GLU A 42 3.16 -8.49 -2.63
CA GLU A 42 2.65 -8.53 -1.26
C GLU A 42 3.79 -8.48 -0.22
N ASN A 43 4.83 -9.30 -0.43
CA ASN A 43 5.97 -9.35 0.48
C ASN A 43 6.85 -8.09 0.36
N HIS A 44 7.13 -7.64 -0.86
CA HIS A 44 7.94 -6.45 -1.08
C HIS A 44 7.31 -5.18 -0.47
N LEU A 45 5.99 -5.02 -0.57
CA LEU A 45 5.27 -3.91 0.03
C LEU A 45 5.27 -3.97 1.56
N MET A 46 5.29 -5.18 2.15
CA MET A 46 5.45 -5.35 3.59
C MET A 46 6.84 -4.87 4.04
N ASP A 47 7.90 -5.21 3.31
CA ASP A 47 9.26 -4.73 3.62
C ASP A 47 9.35 -3.21 3.58
N LEU A 48 8.77 -2.57 2.55
CA LEU A 48 8.72 -1.11 2.43
C LEU A 48 7.94 -0.47 3.61
N ARG A 49 6.78 -1.04 3.95
CA ARG A 49 5.97 -0.59 5.08
C ARG A 49 6.73 -0.69 6.40
N MET A 50 7.38 -1.82 6.66
CA MET A 50 8.11 -2.06 7.90
C MET A 50 9.35 -1.17 8.02
N ASN A 51 10.05 -0.91 6.92
CA ASN A 51 11.16 0.04 6.90
C ASN A 51 10.68 1.46 7.24
N PHE A 52 9.60 1.92 6.60
CA PHE A 52 9.03 3.24 6.88
C PHE A 52 8.54 3.38 8.33
N ALA A 53 7.83 2.37 8.83
CA ALA A 53 7.40 2.32 10.22
C ALA A 53 8.59 2.39 11.18
N ARG A 54 9.66 1.62 10.95
CA ARG A 54 10.87 1.65 11.79
C ARG A 54 11.46 3.05 11.90
N VAL A 55 11.54 3.79 10.80
CA VAL A 55 12.00 5.18 10.80
C VAL A 55 11.04 6.05 11.63
N CYS A 56 9.73 5.96 11.35
CA CYS A 56 8.72 6.80 12.00
C CYS A 56 8.56 6.53 13.51
N TYR A 57 8.87 5.34 14.01
CA TYR A 57 8.85 5.04 15.45
C TYR A 57 10.17 5.29 16.17
N SER A 58 11.27 5.51 15.44
CA SER A 58 12.58 5.68 16.06
C SER A 58 12.67 6.97 16.88
N PRO A 59 13.25 6.95 18.09
CA PRO A 59 13.56 8.18 18.82
C PRO A 59 14.55 9.08 18.05
N ASP A 60 15.35 8.51 17.15
CA ASP A 60 16.30 9.21 16.28
C ASP A 60 15.70 9.55 14.89
N PHE A 61 14.37 9.69 14.77
CA PHE A 61 13.67 9.96 13.51
C PHE A 61 14.35 11.04 12.65
N GLU A 62 14.66 12.21 13.22
CA GLU A 62 15.28 13.32 12.48
C GLU A 62 16.68 12.98 11.93
N LYS A 63 17.43 12.09 12.60
CA LYS A 63 18.75 11.64 12.11
C LYS A 63 18.62 10.58 11.03
N LEU A 64 17.59 9.73 11.10
CA LEU A 64 17.38 8.63 10.15
C LEU A 64 16.66 9.06 8.87
N LYS A 65 15.83 10.10 8.96
CA LYS A 65 15.02 10.61 7.85
C LYS A 65 15.84 10.94 6.60
N PRO A 66 16.97 11.66 6.65
CA PRO A 66 17.77 11.95 5.44
C PRO A 66 18.19 10.70 4.67
N ALA A 67 18.70 9.68 5.37
CA ALA A 67 19.12 8.42 4.74
C ALA A 67 17.92 7.65 4.14
N TYR A 68 16.75 7.69 4.79
CA TYR A 68 15.53 7.12 4.22
C TYR A 68 15.12 7.84 2.93
N LEU A 69 15.15 9.18 2.94
CA LEU A 69 14.81 10.01 1.79
C LEU A 69 15.77 9.82 0.60
N GLU A 70 17.04 9.57 0.86
CA GLU A 70 18.03 9.26 -0.18
C GLU A 70 17.73 7.91 -0.88
N GLN A 71 17.24 6.92 -0.14
CA GLN A 71 16.95 5.58 -0.69
C GLN A 71 15.57 5.47 -1.34
N LEU A 72 14.60 6.27 -0.89
CA LEU A 72 13.21 6.20 -1.31
C LEU A 72 13.01 6.32 -2.84
N PRO A 73 13.65 7.26 -3.56
CA PRO A 73 13.57 7.36 -5.01
C PRO A 73 13.84 6.04 -5.74
N LYS A 74 14.90 5.32 -5.35
CA LYS A 74 15.25 4.03 -5.96
C LYS A 74 14.13 3.01 -5.79
N LYS A 75 13.52 2.95 -4.60
CA LYS A 75 12.40 2.03 -4.31
C LYS A 75 11.14 2.37 -5.09
N LEU A 76 10.83 3.66 -5.23
CA LEU A 76 9.70 4.10 -6.03
C LEU A 76 9.93 3.85 -7.53
N GLN A 77 11.16 4.01 -8.03
CA GLN A 77 11.51 3.65 -9.40
C GLN A 77 11.40 2.14 -9.65
N GLU A 78 11.79 1.30 -8.69
CA GLU A 78 11.58 -0.17 -8.75
C GLU A 78 10.09 -0.50 -8.92
N LEU A 79 9.21 0.11 -8.11
CA LEU A 79 7.75 -0.05 -8.23
C LEU A 79 7.18 0.50 -9.54
N SER A 80 7.65 1.68 -9.97
CA SER A 80 7.25 2.31 -11.22
C SER A 80 7.57 1.44 -12.43
N ARG A 81 8.80 0.90 -12.50
CA ARG A 81 9.22 -0.05 -13.55
C ARG A 81 8.43 -1.33 -13.48
N PHE A 82 8.18 -1.84 -12.27
CA PHE A 82 7.38 -3.04 -12.09
C PHE A 82 5.96 -2.82 -12.63
N LEU A 83 5.25 -1.77 -12.23
CA LEU A 83 3.92 -1.45 -12.76
C LEU A 83 3.93 -1.29 -14.30
N GLY A 84 4.93 -0.57 -14.82
CA GLY A 84 5.08 -0.32 -16.25
C GLY A 84 3.88 0.45 -16.81
N THR A 85 3.29 -0.08 -17.88
CA THR A 85 2.11 0.49 -18.55
C THR A 85 0.79 -0.15 -18.10
N ARG A 86 0.84 -1.09 -17.16
CA ARG A 86 -0.36 -1.84 -16.73
C ARG A 86 -1.28 -0.95 -15.89
N PRO A 87 -2.61 -1.17 -15.95
CA PRO A 87 -3.54 -0.44 -15.12
C PRO A 87 -3.47 -0.88 -13.64
N TRP A 88 -3.10 -2.13 -13.38
CA TRP A 88 -2.98 -2.71 -12.04
C TRP A 88 -1.70 -3.53 -11.92
N PHE A 89 -1.22 -3.72 -10.70
CA PHE A 89 0.10 -4.29 -10.43
C PHE A 89 0.24 -5.77 -10.85
N ALA A 90 -0.84 -6.54 -10.80
CA ALA A 90 -0.84 -7.92 -11.27
C ALA A 90 -1.05 -8.03 -12.80
N GLY A 91 -1.86 -7.14 -13.38
CA GLY A 91 -2.26 -7.23 -14.79
C GLY A 91 -3.35 -6.24 -15.17
N GLN A 92 -4.35 -6.72 -15.92
CA GLN A 92 -5.47 -5.90 -16.40
C GLN A 92 -6.62 -5.78 -15.39
N LYS A 93 -6.73 -6.73 -14.46
CA LYS A 93 -7.73 -6.73 -13.40
C LYS A 93 -7.13 -6.25 -12.08
N ILE A 94 -7.93 -5.55 -11.30
CA ILE A 94 -7.56 -5.17 -9.94
C ILE A 94 -7.52 -6.42 -9.04
N THR A 95 -6.52 -6.48 -8.18
CA THR A 95 -6.35 -7.55 -7.18
C THR A 95 -6.15 -6.94 -5.80
N PHE A 96 -6.13 -7.75 -4.75
CA PHE A 96 -5.93 -7.23 -3.40
C PHE A 96 -4.56 -6.56 -3.20
N VAL A 97 -3.55 -6.89 -4.01
CA VAL A 97 -2.22 -6.28 -3.89
C VAL A 97 -2.21 -4.81 -4.32
N ASP A 98 -3.16 -4.39 -5.16
CA ASP A 98 -3.34 -2.98 -5.52
C ASP A 98 -3.80 -2.14 -4.31
N PHE A 99 -4.57 -2.72 -3.39
CA PHE A 99 -4.96 -2.05 -2.14
C PHE A 99 -3.75 -1.87 -1.21
N LEU A 100 -2.86 -2.87 -1.14
CA LEU A 100 -1.60 -2.76 -0.41
C LEU A 100 -0.68 -1.71 -1.03
N ALA A 101 -0.58 -1.70 -2.36
CA ALA A 101 0.27 -0.76 -3.10
C ALA A 101 -0.24 0.67 -2.93
N TYR A 102 -1.55 0.88 -3.05
CA TYR A 102 -2.19 2.19 -2.81
C TYR A 102 -1.84 2.71 -1.42
N ASP A 103 -2.05 1.91 -0.37
CA ASP A 103 -1.79 2.35 1.01
C ASP A 103 -0.31 2.69 1.24
N VAL A 104 0.62 1.83 0.79
CA VAL A 104 2.06 2.11 0.93
C VAL A 104 2.47 3.38 0.18
N LEU A 105 2.00 3.56 -1.06
CA LEU A 105 2.33 4.72 -1.89
C LEU A 105 1.68 6.00 -1.37
N ASP A 106 0.44 5.95 -0.86
CA ASP A 106 -0.24 7.10 -0.27
C ASP A 106 0.50 7.60 0.97
N GLN A 107 1.00 6.68 1.82
CA GLN A 107 1.85 7.04 2.95
C GLN A 107 3.13 7.75 2.51
N GLN A 108 3.77 7.30 1.43
CA GLN A 108 4.96 7.99 0.88
C GLN A 108 4.59 9.36 0.30
N ARG A 109 3.45 9.46 -0.40
CA ARG A 109 2.91 10.73 -0.92
C ARG A 109 2.63 11.73 0.20
N MET A 110 2.13 11.26 1.34
CA MET A 110 1.91 12.10 2.52
C MET A 110 3.23 12.49 3.21
N PHE A 111 4.21 11.60 3.21
CA PHE A 111 5.52 11.84 3.83
C PHE A 111 6.38 12.83 3.03
N VAL A 112 6.38 12.69 1.70
CA VAL A 112 7.20 13.46 0.76
C VAL A 112 6.41 13.91 -0.48
N PRO A 113 5.46 14.85 -0.35
CA PRO A 113 4.60 15.25 -1.47
C PRO A 113 5.36 15.70 -2.73
N GLU A 114 6.57 16.24 -2.56
CA GLU A 114 7.39 16.76 -3.65
C GLU A 114 8.24 15.71 -4.39
N CYS A 115 8.23 14.44 -3.94
CA CYS A 115 9.03 13.38 -4.53
C CYS A 115 8.74 13.20 -6.04
N PRO A 116 9.73 13.42 -6.93
CA PRO A 116 9.53 13.34 -8.38
C PRO A 116 9.06 11.96 -8.85
N GLU A 117 9.51 10.89 -8.20
CA GLU A 117 9.15 9.51 -8.52
C GLU A 117 7.65 9.22 -8.33
N LEU A 118 6.94 10.04 -7.55
CA LEU A 118 5.49 9.96 -7.37
C LEU A 118 4.69 10.78 -8.39
N LYS A 119 5.33 11.41 -9.39
CA LYS A 119 4.67 12.26 -10.40
C LYS A 119 4.38 11.56 -11.74
N GLY A 120 4.77 10.28 -11.88
CA GLY A 120 4.62 9.48 -13.11
C GLY A 120 3.45 8.48 -13.10
N ASN A 121 3.69 7.27 -13.60
CA ASN A 121 2.69 6.18 -13.64
C ASN A 121 2.16 5.78 -12.25
N LEU A 122 2.95 5.97 -11.19
CA LEU A 122 2.49 5.81 -9.81
C LEU A 122 1.42 6.83 -9.41
N ALA A 123 1.54 8.09 -9.86
CA ALA A 123 0.51 9.12 -9.65
C ALA A 123 -0.81 8.71 -10.33
N GLN A 124 -0.69 8.24 -11.58
CA GLN A 124 -1.84 7.78 -12.37
C GLN A 124 -2.50 6.56 -11.73
N PHE A 125 -1.72 5.64 -11.17
CA PHE A 125 -2.23 4.52 -10.39
C PHE A 125 -3.02 4.97 -9.16
N LEU A 126 -2.45 5.88 -8.35
CA LEU A 126 -3.14 6.43 -7.17
C LEU A 126 -4.47 7.10 -7.57
N GLN A 127 -4.45 7.95 -8.59
CA GLN A 127 -5.64 8.60 -9.11
C GLN A 127 -6.68 7.60 -9.61
N ARG A 128 -6.26 6.57 -10.36
CA ARG A 128 -7.15 5.51 -10.86
C ARG A 128 -7.80 4.74 -9.72
N PHE A 129 -7.05 4.42 -8.67
CA PHE A 129 -7.56 3.72 -7.49
C PHE A 129 -8.59 4.57 -6.73
N GLU A 130 -8.29 5.85 -6.48
CA GLU A 130 -9.18 6.80 -5.81
C GLU A 130 -10.46 7.09 -6.61
N ALA A 131 -10.40 6.97 -7.94
CA ALA A 131 -11.52 7.18 -8.84
C ALA A 131 -12.50 5.98 -8.91
N LEU A 132 -12.17 4.82 -8.36
CA LEU A 132 -13.10 3.68 -8.30
C LEU A 132 -14.36 4.07 -7.51
N ASP A 133 -15.55 3.90 -8.09
CA ASP A 133 -16.82 4.41 -7.53
C ASP A 133 -17.00 4.14 -6.03
N LYS A 134 -16.74 2.90 -5.59
CA LYS A 134 -16.89 2.49 -4.18
C LYS A 134 -15.77 3.04 -3.29
N ILE A 135 -14.55 3.20 -3.80
CA ILE A 135 -13.43 3.81 -3.07
C ILE A 135 -13.67 5.31 -2.92
N SER A 136 -14.02 5.99 -4.01
CA SER A 136 -14.34 7.40 -4.05
C SER A 136 -15.50 7.74 -3.11
N ALA A 137 -16.57 6.95 -3.13
CA ALA A 137 -17.69 7.09 -2.20
C ALA A 137 -17.28 6.81 -0.74
N TYR A 138 -16.43 5.82 -0.50
CA TYR A 138 -15.91 5.52 0.84
C TYR A 138 -15.08 6.69 1.39
N MET A 139 -14.15 7.23 0.61
CA MET A 139 -13.29 8.36 0.98
C MET A 139 -14.06 9.65 1.27
N ARG A 140 -15.22 9.85 0.65
CA ARG A 140 -16.14 10.97 0.95
C ARG A 140 -17.03 10.73 2.17
N SER A 141 -17.09 9.51 2.69
CA SER A 141 -17.96 9.17 3.82
C SER A 141 -17.28 9.47 5.16
N GLY A 142 -18.07 9.71 6.21
CA GLY A 142 -17.55 9.89 7.58
C GLY A 142 -16.90 8.66 8.20
N ARG A 143 -16.85 7.51 7.48
CA ARG A 143 -16.16 6.29 7.92
C ARG A 143 -14.68 6.28 7.53
N PHE A 144 -14.28 7.13 6.58
CA PHE A 144 -12.91 7.15 6.09
C PHE A 144 -11.98 7.79 7.11
N MET A 145 -10.87 7.10 7.40
CA MET A 145 -9.81 7.60 8.27
C MET A 145 -8.51 7.67 7.48
N LYS A 146 -8.09 8.89 7.16
CA LYS A 146 -6.81 9.14 6.47
C LYS A 146 -5.63 9.26 7.46
N THR A 147 -5.88 9.78 8.65
CA THR A 147 -4.92 9.95 9.73
C THR A 147 -5.56 9.67 11.08
N PRO A 148 -4.77 9.34 12.12
CA PRO A 148 -3.32 9.09 12.09
C PRO A 148 -2.98 7.75 11.39
N ILE A 149 -1.78 7.68 10.79
CA ILE A 149 -1.27 6.43 10.18
C ILE A 149 -0.67 5.52 11.26
N PHE A 150 0.11 6.11 12.17
CA PHE A 150 0.84 5.38 13.20
C PHE A 150 0.24 5.62 14.59
N TRP A 151 0.68 4.81 15.55
CA TRP A 151 0.27 4.93 16.94
C TRP A 151 0.83 6.20 17.57
N ARG A 152 0.22 6.64 18.66
CA ARG A 152 0.50 7.90 19.38
C ARG A 152 1.98 8.12 19.75
N THR A 153 2.77 7.06 19.86
CA THR A 153 4.20 7.10 20.20
C THR A 153 5.13 7.33 19.01
N ALA A 154 4.63 7.28 17.77
CA ALA A 154 5.42 7.57 16.58
C ALA A 154 5.84 9.05 16.54
N LYS A 155 6.93 9.32 15.82
CA LYS A 155 7.49 10.66 15.59
C LYS A 155 6.91 11.36 14.36
N TRP A 156 6.13 10.64 13.56
CA TRP A 156 5.44 11.19 12.38
C TRP A 156 4.04 10.56 12.23
N CYS A 157 3.05 11.40 11.91
CA CYS A 157 1.64 11.02 11.66
C CYS A 157 1.02 10.14 12.76
N ASN A 158 1.11 10.60 14.01
CA ASN A 158 0.62 9.96 15.23
C ASN A 158 -0.66 10.60 15.79
#